data_AF-A0A545U0W4-F1
#
_entry.id   AF-A0A545U0W4-F1
#
_cell.length_a   1.000
_cell.length_b   1.000
_cell.length_c   1.000
_cell.angle_alpha   90.00
_cell.angle_beta   90.00
_cell.angle_gamma   90.00
#
_symmetry.space_group_name_H-M   'P 1'
#
loop_
_entity.id
_entity.type
_entity.pdbx_description
1 polymer ?
#
loop_
_entity_poly.entity_id
_entity_poly.type
_entity_poly.pdbx_seq_one_letter_code
_entity_poly.pdbx_strand_id
1 'polypeptide(L)'
;MTRLAEIVAELMLFAQAFTGYAPVERPPEVAFVPQSELQQRACDNPCQVFGWHPYGSNIVYLDDRMDPIRDLKDRGILLHELVHYLQQENQAFDAETACLSWAYREQEAYRVQGAWLSRNNVFTSLYSNARPPWFGVCNNQTDPEPNRDPSQNTPADRG
;
A
#
# COMPACT_ATOMS: atom_id res chain seq x y z
N MET A 1 -25.04 -2.50 -6.14
CA MET A 1 -23.65 -2.27 -5.68
C MET A 1 -23.44 -3.11 -4.43
N THR A 2 -22.26 -3.70 -4.24
CA THR A 2 -21.95 -4.50 -3.05
C THR A 2 -21.41 -3.60 -1.93
N ARG A 3 -21.52 -4.03 -0.66
CA ARG A 3 -20.99 -3.27 0.48
C ARG A 3 -19.49 -2.96 0.36
N LEU A 4 -18.73 -3.88 -0.23
CA LEU A 4 -17.31 -3.68 -0.49
C LEU A 4 -17.07 -2.55 -1.49
N ALA A 5 -17.85 -2.48 -2.57
CA ALA A 5 -17.71 -1.42 -3.58
C ALA A 5 -18.01 -0.02 -3.00
N GLU A 6 -18.99 0.08 -2.10
CA GLU A 6 -19.27 1.33 -1.35
C GLU A 6 -18.07 1.75 -0.51
N ILE A 7 -17.49 0.81 0.25
CA ILE A 7 -16.30 1.05 1.06
C ILE A 7 -15.12 1.48 0.19
N VAL A 8 -14.87 0.81 -0.94
CA VAL A 8 -13.80 1.20 -1.87
C VAL A 8 -14.01 2.64 -2.35
N ALA A 9 -15.22 3.00 -2.77
CA ALA A 9 -15.52 4.37 -3.20
C ALA A 9 -15.31 5.40 -2.07
N GLU A 10 -15.79 5.13 -0.85
CA GLU A 10 -15.59 5.99 0.32
C GLU A 10 -14.10 6.20 0.65
N LEU A 11 -13.31 5.11 0.62
CA LEU A 11 -11.88 5.14 0.89
C LEU A 11 -11.11 5.88 -0.20
N MET A 12 -11.46 5.69 -1.47
CA MET A 12 -10.84 6.41 -2.58
C MET A 12 -11.11 7.92 -2.50
N LEU A 13 -12.34 8.32 -2.18
CA LEU A 13 -12.68 9.72 -1.96
C LEU A 13 -11.88 10.32 -0.80
N PHE A 14 -11.73 9.55 0.29
CA PHE A 14 -10.90 9.97 1.41
C PHE A 14 -9.43 10.17 0.99
N ALA A 15 -8.85 9.18 0.29
CA ALA A 15 -7.47 9.23 -0.16
C ALA A 15 -7.23 10.42 -1.10
N GLN A 16 -8.08 10.60 -2.11
CA GLN A 16 -8.01 11.74 -3.04
C GLN A 16 -8.09 13.08 -2.31
N ALA A 17 -9.03 13.22 -1.36
CA ALA A 17 -9.14 14.46 -0.56
C ALA A 17 -7.91 14.71 0.33
N PHE A 18 -7.21 13.65 0.75
CA PHE A 18 -6.04 13.74 1.61
C PHE A 18 -4.75 14.01 0.84
N THR A 19 -4.56 13.37 -0.32
CA THR A 19 -3.34 13.48 -1.13
C THR A 19 -3.42 14.61 -2.17
N GLY A 20 -4.63 14.97 -2.59
CA GLY A 20 -4.86 15.91 -3.69
C GLY A 20 -4.79 15.26 -5.07
N TYR A 21 -4.73 13.93 -5.16
CA TYR A 21 -4.74 13.21 -6.43
C TYR A 21 -6.03 13.46 -7.21
N ALA A 22 -5.89 13.50 -8.54
CA ALA A 22 -7.03 13.63 -9.43
C ALA A 22 -7.96 12.40 -9.28
N PRO A 23 -9.28 12.59 -9.47
CA PRO A 23 -10.20 11.47 -9.56
C PRO A 23 -9.81 10.53 -10.70
N VAL A 24 -9.94 9.23 -10.47
CA VAL A 24 -9.74 8.21 -11.50
C VAL A 24 -11.08 7.86 -12.17
N GLU A 25 -11.03 7.40 -13.41
CA GLU A 25 -12.24 7.03 -14.16
C GLU A 25 -12.89 5.75 -13.63
N ARG A 26 -12.08 4.80 -13.12
CA ARG A 26 -12.55 3.50 -12.64
C ARG A 26 -11.87 3.13 -11.33
N PRO A 27 -12.60 2.66 -10.32
CA PRO A 27 -11.98 2.10 -9.13
C PRO A 27 -11.29 0.77 -9.44
N PRO A 28 -10.26 0.36 -8.67
CA PRO A 28 -9.64 -0.94 -8.84
C PRO A 28 -10.60 -2.06 -8.39
N GLU A 29 -10.38 -3.25 -8.93
CA GLU A 29 -10.99 -4.47 -8.41
C GLU A 29 -10.29 -4.88 -7.11
N VAL A 30 -11.03 -5.43 -6.15
CA VAL A 30 -10.46 -5.98 -4.92
C VAL A 30 -10.63 -7.50 -4.95
N ALA A 31 -9.51 -8.21 -4.94
CA ALA A 31 -9.46 -9.66 -4.95
C ALA A 31 -8.90 -10.19 -3.63
N PHE A 32 -9.58 -11.17 -3.04
CA PHE A 32 -9.10 -11.87 -1.85
C PHE A 32 -8.40 -13.15 -2.29
N VAL A 33 -7.16 -13.35 -1.84
CA VAL A 33 -6.31 -14.49 -2.19
C VAL A 33 -5.70 -15.12 -0.94
N PRO A 34 -5.36 -16.43 -0.97
CA PRO A 34 -4.70 -17.07 0.16
C PRO A 34 -3.39 -16.38 0.53
N GLN A 35 -3.06 -16.34 1.83
CA GLN A 35 -1.82 -15.72 2.31
C GLN A 35 -0.57 -16.21 1.57
N SER A 36 -0.47 -17.52 1.28
CA SER A 36 0.66 -18.10 0.57
C SER A 36 0.79 -17.56 -0.87
N GLU A 37 -0.34 -17.31 -1.53
CA GLU A 37 -0.35 -16.71 -2.85
C GLU A 37 0.08 -15.24 -2.78
N LEU A 38 -0.41 -14.49 -1.79
CA LEU A 38 -0.01 -13.10 -1.58
C LEU A 38 1.50 -12.96 -1.29
N GLN A 39 2.04 -13.82 -0.42
CA GLN A 39 3.47 -13.88 -0.12
C GLN A 39 4.32 -14.20 -1.35
N GLN A 40 3.88 -15.19 -2.14
CA GLN A 40 4.57 -15.58 -3.37
C GLN A 40 4.59 -14.43 -4.39
N ARG A 41 3.49 -13.67 -4.50
CA ARG A 41 3.36 -12.57 -5.46
C ARG A 41 4.09 -11.29 -5.03
N ALA A 42 4.01 -10.93 -3.75
CA ALA A 42 4.55 -9.66 -3.25
C ALA A 42 6.01 -9.75 -2.79
N CYS A 43 6.44 -10.91 -2.27
CA CYS A 43 7.73 -11.05 -1.60
C CYS A 43 8.64 -12.14 -2.18
N ASP A 44 8.07 -13.12 -2.91
CA ASP A 44 8.77 -14.34 -3.36
C ASP A 44 9.35 -15.20 -2.21
N ASN A 45 8.88 -14.97 -0.98
CA ASN A 45 9.21 -15.72 0.23
C ASN A 45 8.16 -15.47 1.33
N PRO A 46 8.11 -16.27 2.41
CA PRO A 46 7.23 -16.01 3.54
C PRO A 46 7.52 -14.65 4.19
N CYS A 47 6.56 -13.71 4.08
CA CYS A 47 6.64 -12.37 4.62
C CYS A 47 5.34 -11.96 5.32
N GLN A 48 5.37 -10.89 6.12
CA GLN A 48 4.18 -10.33 6.77
C GLN A 48 3.46 -9.35 5.83
N VAL A 49 2.84 -9.88 4.78
CA VAL A 49 2.02 -9.12 3.83
C VAL A 49 0.53 -9.41 4.07
N PHE A 50 -0.29 -8.37 3.97
CA PHE A 50 -1.75 -8.44 4.15
C PHE A 50 -2.51 -7.85 2.95
N GLY A 51 -1.89 -6.93 2.22
CA GLY A 51 -2.38 -6.39 0.97
C GLY A 51 -1.23 -6.18 -0.01
N TRP A 52 -1.55 -6.11 -1.30
CA TRP A 52 -0.60 -5.76 -2.34
C TRP A 52 -1.30 -5.22 -3.59
N HIS A 53 -0.84 -4.06 -4.05
CA HIS A 53 -1.17 -3.51 -5.36
C HIS A 53 0.04 -3.63 -6.33
N PRO A 54 -0.01 -4.51 -7.35
CA PRO A 54 1.05 -4.60 -8.37
C PRO A 54 1.06 -3.35 -9.26
N TYR A 55 2.23 -2.80 -9.54
CA TYR A 55 2.35 -1.72 -10.53
C TYR A 55 1.90 -2.18 -11.92
N GLY A 56 1.18 -1.33 -12.63
CA GLY A 56 0.50 -1.59 -13.91
C GLY A 56 -0.80 -2.38 -13.80
N SER A 57 -1.21 -2.79 -12.60
CA SER A 57 -2.45 -3.54 -12.38
C SER A 57 -3.63 -2.62 -12.07
N ASN A 58 -4.84 -3.11 -12.33
CA ASN A 58 -6.10 -2.52 -11.85
C ASN A 58 -6.71 -3.31 -10.68
N ILE A 59 -5.95 -4.24 -10.09
CA ILE A 59 -6.39 -5.15 -9.03
C ILE A 59 -5.59 -4.89 -7.77
N VAL A 60 -6.30 -4.68 -6.66
CA VAL A 60 -5.77 -4.74 -5.30
C VAL A 60 -6.01 -6.14 -4.74
N TYR A 61 -4.93 -6.79 -4.30
CA TYR A 61 -5.01 -8.08 -3.63
C TYR A 61 -5.01 -7.90 -2.12
N LEU A 62 -5.88 -8.63 -1.42
CA LEU A 62 -5.91 -8.74 0.03
C LEU A 62 -5.83 -10.20 0.47
N ASP A 63 -5.31 -10.43 1.66
CA ASP A 63 -5.37 -11.74 2.32
C ASP A 63 -6.83 -12.15 2.56
N ASP A 64 -7.19 -13.38 2.18
CA ASP A 64 -8.56 -13.89 2.26
C ASP A 64 -9.12 -14.08 3.68
N ARG A 65 -8.27 -13.93 4.70
CA ARG A 65 -8.69 -13.95 6.10
C ARG A 65 -9.14 -12.56 6.61
N MET A 66 -8.94 -11.51 5.84
CA MET A 66 -9.32 -10.14 6.21
C MET A 66 -10.81 -9.87 6.00
N ASP A 67 -11.37 -8.98 6.83
CA ASP A 67 -12.74 -8.49 6.71
C ASP A 67 -12.78 -6.96 6.74
N PRO A 68 -12.43 -6.26 5.63
CA PRO A 68 -12.48 -4.80 5.58
C PRO A 68 -13.91 -4.24 5.68
N ILE A 69 -14.94 -5.09 5.57
CA ILE A 69 -16.33 -4.67 5.79
C ILE A 69 -16.60 -4.48 7.27
N ARG A 70 -16.07 -5.34 8.15
CA ARG A 70 -16.37 -5.33 9.59
C ARG A 70 -15.21 -4.84 10.46
N ASP A 71 -13.97 -5.06 10.06
CA ASP A 71 -12.77 -4.66 10.80
C ASP A 71 -12.16 -3.38 10.21
N LEU A 72 -12.02 -2.35 11.06
CA LEU A 72 -11.47 -1.07 10.65
C LEU A 72 -9.96 -1.12 10.38
N LYS A 73 -9.21 -2.02 11.03
CA LYS A 73 -7.78 -2.21 10.74
C LYS A 73 -7.59 -2.81 9.36
N ASP A 74 -8.38 -3.84 9.03
CA ASP A 74 -8.36 -4.45 7.69
C ASP A 74 -8.80 -3.44 6.63
N ARG A 75 -9.80 -2.60 6.95
CA ARG A 75 -10.20 -1.49 6.08
C ARG A 75 -9.09 -0.45 5.90
N GLY A 76 -8.30 -0.21 6.94
CA GLY A 76 -7.11 0.64 6.86
C GLY A 76 -6.02 0.07 5.95
N ILE A 77 -5.83 -1.25 5.95
CA ILE A 77 -4.91 -1.93 5.02
C ILE A 77 -5.44 -1.84 3.59
N LEU A 78 -6.75 -2.05 3.36
CA LEU A 78 -7.35 -1.80 2.04
C LEU A 78 -7.09 -0.36 1.57
N LEU A 79 -7.28 0.64 2.44
CA LEU A 79 -6.98 2.04 2.11
C LEU A 79 -5.52 2.25 1.72
N HIS A 80 -4.58 1.58 2.38
CA HIS A 80 -3.16 1.62 2.04
C HIS A 80 -2.93 1.21 0.58
N GLU A 81 -3.45 0.06 0.17
CA GLU A 81 -3.30 -0.42 -1.20
C GLU A 81 -4.04 0.47 -2.23
N LEU A 82 -5.18 1.05 -1.86
CA LEU A 82 -5.89 2.01 -2.71
C LEU A 82 -5.08 3.30 -2.93
N VAL A 83 -4.23 3.70 -1.98
CA VAL A 83 -3.31 4.83 -2.18
C VAL A 83 -2.25 4.46 -3.20
N HIS A 84 -1.70 3.24 -3.17
CA HIS A 84 -0.76 2.79 -4.20
C HIS A 84 -1.37 2.77 -5.60
N TYR A 85 -2.64 2.36 -5.71
CA TYR A 85 -3.38 2.48 -6.96
C TYR A 85 -3.48 3.95 -7.42
N LEU A 86 -3.88 4.87 -6.54
CA LEU A 86 -3.98 6.29 -6.90
C LEU A 86 -2.62 6.91 -7.27
N GLN A 87 -1.54 6.53 -6.59
CA GLN A 87 -0.18 6.96 -6.91
C GLN A 87 0.19 6.59 -8.34
N GLN A 88 -0.08 5.35 -8.76
CA GLN A 88 0.15 4.90 -10.13
C GLN A 88 -0.65 5.73 -11.14
N GLU A 89 -1.97 5.88 -10.91
CA GLU A 89 -2.84 6.62 -11.84
C GLU A 89 -2.48 8.10 -11.95
N ASN A 90 -1.77 8.64 -10.96
CA ASN A 90 -1.30 10.03 -10.92
C ASN A 90 0.22 10.16 -11.19
N GLN A 91 0.91 9.07 -11.57
CA GLN A 91 2.35 9.05 -11.86
C GLN A 91 3.20 9.65 -10.72
N ALA A 92 2.76 9.41 -9.48
CA ALA A 92 3.37 10.00 -8.31
C ALA A 92 4.70 9.30 -7.98
N PHE A 93 5.73 10.12 -7.71
CA PHE A 93 7.10 9.66 -7.36
C PHE A 93 7.87 8.95 -8.49
N ASP A 94 7.43 9.06 -9.74
CA ASP A 94 8.10 8.44 -10.91
C ASP A 94 9.45 9.10 -11.28
N ALA A 95 9.74 10.29 -10.74
CA ALA A 95 10.97 11.05 -11.03
C ALA A 95 12.17 10.66 -10.15
N GLU A 96 11.98 9.76 -9.18
CA GLU A 96 12.99 9.36 -8.20
C GLU A 96 13.67 8.03 -8.60
N THR A 97 14.76 7.67 -7.92
CA THR A 97 15.33 6.31 -8.03
C THR A 97 14.31 5.27 -7.58
N ALA A 98 14.44 4.02 -8.00
CA ALA A 98 13.43 3.00 -7.69
C ALA A 98 13.24 2.81 -6.16
N CYS A 99 14.34 2.89 -5.38
CA CYS A 99 14.27 2.80 -3.91
C CYS A 99 13.58 4.02 -3.29
N LEU A 100 13.94 5.24 -3.72
CA LEU A 100 13.36 6.46 -3.16
C LEU A 100 11.88 6.59 -3.54
N SER A 101 11.54 6.27 -4.79
CA SER A 101 10.16 6.20 -5.26
C SER A 101 9.34 5.24 -4.40
N TRP A 102 9.84 4.01 -4.18
CA TRP A 102 9.21 3.06 -3.28
C TRP A 102 9.02 3.62 -1.87
N ALA A 103 10.07 4.18 -1.26
CA ALA A 103 10.02 4.70 0.10
C ALA A 103 8.98 5.82 0.23
N TYR A 104 8.95 6.78 -0.70
CA TYR A 104 7.97 7.86 -0.68
C TYR A 104 6.53 7.37 -0.86
N ARG A 105 6.32 6.39 -1.75
CA ARG A 105 5.02 5.75 -1.96
C ARG A 105 4.47 5.13 -0.67
N GLU A 106 5.30 4.33 0.00
CA GLU A 106 4.96 3.69 1.28
C GLU A 106 4.69 4.69 2.40
N GLN A 107 5.54 5.73 2.54
CA GLN A 107 5.35 6.77 3.55
C GLN A 107 4.02 7.49 3.38
N GLU A 108 3.64 7.84 2.16
CA GLU A 108 2.35 8.47 1.91
C GLU A 108 1.20 7.51 2.23
N ALA A 109 1.26 6.26 1.77
CA ALA A 109 0.22 5.26 2.02
C ALA A 109 -0.01 5.05 3.52
N TYR A 110 1.05 4.91 4.32
CA TYR A 110 0.93 4.84 5.78
C TYR A 110 0.41 6.12 6.41
N ARG A 111 0.78 7.31 5.90
CA ARG A 111 0.27 8.59 6.40
C ARG A 111 -1.24 8.71 6.19
N VAL A 112 -1.73 8.31 5.01
CA VAL A 112 -3.17 8.31 4.68
C VAL A 112 -3.90 7.28 5.55
N GLN A 113 -3.39 6.05 5.64
CA GLN A 113 -3.94 4.99 6.48
C GLN A 113 -4.05 5.42 7.95
N GLY A 114 -2.95 5.93 8.51
CA GLY A 114 -2.90 6.39 9.90
C GLY A 114 -3.88 7.53 10.18
N ALA A 115 -3.99 8.49 9.26
CA ALA A 115 -4.95 9.58 9.37
C ALA A 115 -6.40 9.08 9.35
N TRP A 116 -6.72 8.12 8.47
CA TRP A 116 -8.06 7.54 8.41
C TRP A 116 -8.40 6.72 9.66
N LEU A 117 -7.47 5.88 10.13
CA LEU A 117 -7.67 5.08 11.35
C LEU A 117 -7.87 5.98 12.58
N SER A 118 -7.09 7.05 12.70
CA SER A 118 -7.24 8.06 13.76
C SER A 118 -8.62 8.71 13.73
N ARG A 119 -9.12 9.12 12.54
CA ARG A 119 -10.48 9.68 12.39
C ARG A 119 -11.59 8.68 12.73
N ASN A 120 -11.31 7.38 12.65
CA ASN A 120 -12.24 6.31 13.00
C ASN A 120 -12.02 5.77 14.43
N ASN A 121 -11.32 6.52 15.29
CA ASN A 121 -11.02 6.17 16.69
C ASN A 121 -10.26 4.84 16.87
N VAL A 122 -9.52 4.41 15.84
CA VAL A 122 -8.62 3.26 15.91
C VAL A 122 -7.22 3.78 16.22
N PHE A 123 -6.85 3.79 17.49
CA PHE A 123 -5.49 4.14 17.91
C PHE A 123 -4.57 2.94 17.69
N THR A 124 -3.62 3.07 16.77
CA THR A 124 -2.52 2.12 16.62
C THR A 124 -1.22 2.90 16.76
N SER A 125 -0.33 2.47 17.66
CA SER A 125 1.03 3.02 17.68
C SER A 125 1.84 2.58 16.45
N LEU A 126 1.43 1.49 15.79
CA LEU A 126 2.10 0.88 14.65
C LEU A 126 2.14 1.78 13.41
N TYR A 127 1.14 2.64 13.20
CA TYR A 127 1.05 3.51 12.01
C TYR A 127 1.37 4.99 12.29
N SER A 128 1.83 5.30 13.52
CA SER A 128 2.03 6.68 13.99
C SER A 128 3.36 7.31 13.57
N ASN A 129 4.29 6.53 13.03
CA ASN A 129 5.55 7.02 12.49
C ASN A 129 5.53 6.90 10.97
N ALA A 130 5.16 7.98 10.28
CA ALA A 130 5.18 8.12 8.81
C ALA A 130 6.56 7.94 8.15
N ARG A 131 7.55 7.43 8.88
CA ARG A 131 8.82 6.92 8.37
C ARG A 131 8.94 5.48 8.85
N PRO A 132 8.50 4.51 8.05
CA PRO A 132 8.81 3.12 8.31
C PRO A 132 10.32 2.96 8.58
N PRO A 133 10.76 2.06 9.49
CA PRO A 133 12.17 1.94 9.90
C PRO A 133 13.16 1.77 8.75
N TRP A 134 12.67 1.33 7.59
CA TRP A 134 13.38 1.08 6.35
C TRP A 134 13.60 2.31 5.46
N PHE A 135 13.12 3.51 5.81
CA PHE A 135 13.45 4.74 5.07
C PHE A 135 14.97 5.02 4.99
N GLY A 136 15.72 4.58 6.00
CA GLY A 136 17.18 4.69 6.02
C GLY A 136 17.91 3.73 5.07
N VAL A 137 17.20 2.78 4.44
CA VAL A 137 17.78 1.74 3.57
C VAL A 137 18.10 2.27 2.18
N CYS A 138 17.42 3.32 1.71
CA CYS A 138 17.54 3.84 0.35
C CYS A 138 18.64 4.88 0.12
N ASN A 139 19.37 5.30 1.16
CA ASN A 139 20.32 6.41 1.06
C ASN A 139 21.64 6.06 0.33
N ASN A 140 21.79 4.85 -0.21
CA ASN A 140 23.00 4.40 -0.93
C ASN A 140 22.80 3.15 -1.84
N GLN A 141 21.57 2.74 -2.19
CA GLN A 141 21.36 1.55 -3.03
C GLN A 141 21.19 1.91 -4.51
N THR A 142 21.92 1.22 -5.38
CA THR A 142 21.61 1.10 -6.80
C THR A 142 20.34 0.26 -6.95
N ASP A 143 19.27 0.93 -7.37
CA ASP A 143 17.93 0.47 -7.78
C ASP A 143 17.52 -0.99 -7.43
N PRO A 144 16.75 -1.20 -6.35
CA PRO A 144 15.91 -2.40 -6.24
C PRO A 144 14.81 -2.36 -7.32
N GLU A 145 14.38 -3.54 -7.79
CA GLU A 145 13.27 -3.65 -8.76
C GLU A 145 12.03 -2.84 -8.31
N PRO A 146 11.29 -2.21 -9.23
CA PRO A 146 10.27 -1.19 -8.94
C PRO A 146 9.07 -1.62 -8.08
N ASN A 147 9.04 -2.86 -7.57
CA ASN A 147 7.93 -3.41 -6.76
C ASN A 147 8.38 -4.29 -5.59
N ARG A 148 9.68 -4.39 -5.30
CA ARG A 148 10.17 -5.21 -4.20
C ARG A 148 10.45 -4.35 -2.98
N ASP A 149 9.87 -4.72 -1.83
CA ASP A 149 10.21 -4.10 -0.55
C ASP A 149 11.72 -4.20 -0.29
N PRO A 150 12.47 -3.08 -0.33
CA PRO A 150 13.92 -3.07 -0.11
C PRO A 150 14.32 -3.52 1.30
N SER A 151 13.39 -3.53 2.26
CA SER A 151 13.62 -4.06 3.60
C SER A 151 13.79 -5.59 3.61
N GLN A 152 13.35 -6.27 2.54
CA GLN A 152 13.51 -7.71 2.34
C GLN A 152 14.80 -8.07 1.57
N ASN A 153 15.57 -7.08 1.10
CA ASN A 153 16.84 -7.34 0.42
C ASN A 153 17.87 -7.93 1.39
N THR A 154 18.47 -9.05 0.99
CA THR A 154 19.50 -9.71 1.80
C THR A 154 20.81 -8.91 1.76
N PRO A 155 21.76 -9.12 2.69
CA PRO A 155 23.10 -8.53 2.58
C PRO A 155 23.83 -8.86 1.27
N ALA A 156 23.47 -9.96 0.59
CA ALA A 156 24.06 -10.34 -0.69
C ALA A 156 23.57 -9.49 -1.88
N ASP A 157 22.43 -8.81 -1.73
CA ASP A 157 21.84 -7.92 -2.74
C ASP A 157 22.36 -6.47 -2.60
N ARG A 158 23.17 -6.19 -1.56
CA ARG A 158 23.76 -4.90 -1.23
C ARG A 158 25.27 -4.92 -1.54
N GLY A 159 25.59 -4.94 -2.84
CA GLY A 159 26.96 -5.01 -3.37
C GLY A 159 27.95 -4.07 -2.69
#